data_AF-A0A3Q9BQV6-F1
#
_entry.id   AF-A0A3Q9BQV6-F1
#
_cell.length_a   1.000
_cell.length_b   1.000
_cell.length_c   1.000
_cell.angle_alpha   90.00
_cell.angle_beta   90.00
_cell.angle_gamma   90.00
#
_symmetry.space_group_name_H-M   'P 1'
#
loop_
_entity.id
_entity.type
_entity.pdbx_description
1 polymer ?
#
loop_
_entity_poly.entity_id
_entity_poly.type
_entity_poly.pdbx_seq_one_letter_code
_entity_poly.pdbx_strand_id
1 'polypeptide(L)'
;MFTQQTSWQAITFSVLLCVSVATAAEDHGSAAEAKAMVQKTIAAMKKNGIENTITEINKRDGQYKEKDLYTVVYSITGQNLAHINPKMVGKDMMELTDVDGKHFIKERIELAKKSGNAWQDYKFLNPVSKQIEQKSMYIEKYENVIVGCGIYK
;
A
#
# COMPACT_ATOMS: atom_id res chain seq x y z
N MET A 1 44.21 42.23 58.39
CA MET A 1 44.62 41.27 57.36
C MET A 1 43.85 39.98 57.60
N PHE A 2 42.60 39.87 57.13
CA PHE A 2 41.83 38.63 56.96
C PHE A 2 40.67 38.92 56.00
N THR A 3 40.36 37.93 55.19
CA THR A 3 39.96 38.01 53.78
C THR A 3 38.49 37.58 53.55
N GLN A 4 37.86 38.20 52.54
CA GLN A 4 36.74 37.77 51.65
C GLN A 4 35.51 37.08 52.30
N GLN A 5 34.32 37.69 52.31
CA GLN A 5 33.38 38.07 51.22
C GLN A 5 32.68 36.89 50.50
N THR A 6 31.48 36.59 51.04
CA THR A 6 30.19 36.18 50.43
C THR A 6 30.14 35.20 49.25
N SER A 7 29.54 34.04 49.49
CA SER A 7 28.96 33.17 48.47
C SER A 7 27.46 33.42 48.33
N TRP A 8 27.03 33.81 47.13
CA TRP A 8 25.63 33.92 46.72
C TRP A 8 25.15 32.55 46.24
N GLN A 9 24.04 32.04 46.77
CA GLN A 9 23.35 30.90 46.19
C GLN A 9 22.34 31.40 45.15
N ALA A 10 22.64 31.19 43.88
CA ALA A 10 21.72 31.38 42.77
C ALA A 10 20.75 30.18 42.72
N ILE A 11 19.46 30.44 42.89
CA ILE A 11 18.39 29.47 42.66
C ILE A 11 18.13 29.46 41.15
N THR A 12 18.53 28.38 40.48
CA THR A 12 18.32 28.16 39.05
C THR A 12 16.87 27.76 38.77
N PHE A 13 16.24 28.52 37.88
CA PHE A 13 14.92 28.28 37.28
C PHE A 13 15.01 27.04 36.34
N SER A 14 14.36 25.93 36.68
CA SER A 14 14.19 24.80 35.76
C SER A 14 12.94 25.01 34.90
N VAL A 15 13.14 25.51 33.68
CA VAL A 15 12.12 25.48 32.62
C VAL A 15 12.10 24.07 32.03
N LEU A 16 11.04 23.31 32.32
CA LEU A 16 10.78 22.02 31.69
C LEU A 16 10.24 22.27 30.27
N LEU A 17 11.13 22.28 29.27
CA LEU A 17 10.72 22.22 27.86
C LEU A 17 10.18 20.80 27.59
N CYS A 18 8.86 20.66 27.55
CA CYS A 18 8.23 19.50 26.93
C CYS A 18 8.49 19.59 25.42
N VAL A 19 9.49 18.87 24.93
CA VAL A 19 9.66 18.59 23.51
C VAL A 19 8.52 17.66 23.12
N SER A 20 7.47 18.22 22.51
CA SER A 20 6.46 17.45 21.80
C SER A 20 7.15 16.73 20.64
N VAL A 21 7.39 15.42 20.82
CA VAL A 21 7.82 14.54 19.74
C VAL A 21 6.66 14.47 18.75
N ALA A 22 6.74 15.26 17.68
CA ALA A 22 5.89 15.06 16.52
C ALA A 22 6.26 13.68 15.96
N THR A 23 5.45 12.68 16.23
CA THR A 23 5.51 11.40 15.53
C THR A 23 5.35 11.71 14.05
N ALA A 24 6.40 11.51 13.25
CA ALA A 24 6.33 11.59 11.80
C ALA A 24 5.18 10.66 11.37
N ALA A 25 4.09 11.24 10.87
CA ALA A 25 3.05 10.46 10.22
C ALA A 25 3.74 9.72 9.08
N GLU A 26 3.76 8.39 9.14
CA GLU A 26 4.21 7.57 8.02
C GLU A 26 3.37 7.97 6.80
N ASP A 27 4.02 8.39 5.72
CA ASP A 27 3.39 8.90 4.51
C ASP A 27 2.74 7.74 3.73
N HIS A 28 1.63 7.23 4.27
CA HIS A 28 0.82 6.19 3.63
C HIS A 28 0.00 6.77 2.49
N GLY A 29 -0.24 5.94 1.47
CA GLY A 29 -1.20 6.24 0.43
C GLY A 29 -2.63 6.34 0.94
N SER A 30 -3.38 7.28 0.39
CA SER A 30 -4.80 7.48 0.66
C SER A 30 -5.69 6.62 -0.25
N ALA A 31 -6.94 6.43 0.17
CA ALA A 31 -7.95 5.73 -0.63
C ALA A 31 -8.18 6.40 -2.01
N ALA A 32 -8.04 7.73 -2.07
CA ALA A 32 -8.18 8.49 -3.30
C ALA A 32 -7.01 8.23 -4.26
N GLU A 33 -5.77 8.23 -3.76
CA GLU A 33 -4.57 7.92 -4.56
C GLU A 33 -4.60 6.47 -5.06
N ALA A 34 -5.07 5.51 -4.25
CA ALA A 34 -5.24 4.13 -4.68
C ALA A 34 -6.21 3.99 -5.87
N LYS A 35 -7.39 4.65 -5.80
CA LYS A 35 -8.35 4.70 -6.92
C LYS A 35 -7.74 5.36 -8.16
N ALA A 36 -7.07 6.49 -7.97
CA ALA A 36 -6.42 7.22 -9.06
C ALA A 36 -5.35 6.36 -9.76
N MET A 37 -4.58 5.56 -9.00
CA MET A 37 -3.59 4.64 -9.56
C MET A 37 -4.22 3.53 -10.40
N VAL A 38 -5.36 2.96 -9.95
CA VAL A 38 -6.13 1.98 -10.74
C VAL A 38 -6.64 2.61 -12.04
N GLN A 39 -7.23 3.80 -11.96
CA GLN A 39 -7.76 4.52 -13.12
C GLN A 39 -6.66 4.91 -14.11
N LYS A 40 -5.51 5.38 -13.62
CA LYS A 40 -4.29 5.64 -14.42
C LYS A 40 -3.85 4.38 -15.16
N THR A 41 -3.85 3.23 -14.48
CA THR A 41 -3.47 1.95 -15.07
C THR A 41 -4.45 1.52 -16.16
N ILE A 42 -5.76 1.62 -15.92
CA ILE A 42 -6.77 1.29 -16.93
C ILE A 42 -6.69 2.24 -18.13
N ALA A 43 -6.40 3.53 -17.90
CA ALA A 43 -6.17 4.47 -18.99
C ALA A 43 -4.94 4.08 -19.83
N ALA A 44 -3.86 3.60 -19.20
CA ALA A 44 -2.71 3.05 -19.90
C ALA A 44 -3.06 1.79 -20.69
N MET A 45 -3.87 0.88 -20.14
CA MET A 45 -4.35 -0.31 -20.85
C MET A 45 -5.19 0.05 -22.08
N LYS A 46 -6.08 1.04 -21.98
CA LYS A 46 -6.87 1.54 -23.11
C LYS A 46 -6.00 2.15 -24.21
N LYS A 47 -4.92 2.84 -23.84
CA LYS A 47 -4.04 3.55 -24.79
C LYS A 47 -3.01 2.64 -25.44
N ASN A 48 -2.38 1.77 -24.64
CA ASN A 48 -1.18 1.03 -25.03
C ASN A 48 -1.42 -0.48 -25.16
N GLY A 49 -2.60 -0.97 -24.77
CA GLY A 49 -2.92 -2.40 -24.68
C GLY A 49 -2.63 -3.00 -23.29
N ILE A 50 -3.37 -4.04 -22.95
CA ILE A 50 -3.27 -4.74 -21.65
C ILE A 50 -1.89 -5.37 -21.48
N GLU A 51 -1.40 -6.12 -22.47
CA GLU A 51 -0.13 -6.85 -22.39
C GLU A 51 1.08 -5.92 -22.24
N ASN A 52 1.12 -4.84 -23.02
CA ASN A 52 2.17 -3.82 -22.91
C ASN A 52 2.14 -3.16 -21.53
N THR A 53 0.96 -2.81 -21.02
CA THR A 53 0.83 -2.19 -19.70
C THR A 53 1.28 -3.14 -18.58
N ILE A 54 0.91 -4.43 -18.66
CA ILE A 54 1.38 -5.46 -17.72
C ILE A 54 2.91 -5.58 -17.76
N THR A 55 3.50 -5.55 -18.95
CA THR A 55 4.96 -5.59 -19.14
C THR A 55 5.62 -4.40 -18.45
N GLU A 56 5.10 -3.18 -18.62
CA GLU A 56 5.60 -1.98 -17.95
C GLU A 56 5.46 -2.07 -16.42
N ILE A 57 4.31 -2.51 -15.90
CA ILE A 57 4.14 -2.71 -14.44
C ILE A 57 5.18 -3.69 -13.90
N ASN A 58 5.45 -4.77 -14.65
CA ASN A 58 6.43 -5.79 -14.28
C ASN A 58 7.89 -5.35 -14.45
N LYS A 59 8.20 -4.19 -15.06
CA LYS A 59 9.55 -3.60 -14.96
C LYS A 59 9.86 -3.10 -13.55
N ARG A 60 8.82 -2.75 -12.78
CA ARG A 60 8.94 -2.29 -11.38
C ARG A 60 9.83 -1.05 -11.23
N ASP A 61 9.85 -0.22 -12.27
CA ASP A 61 10.64 1.02 -12.36
C ASP A 61 10.05 2.20 -11.57
N GLY A 62 8.88 2.01 -10.96
CA GLY A 62 8.23 2.99 -10.09
C GLY A 62 7.00 3.68 -10.68
N GLN A 63 6.72 3.58 -11.98
CA GLN A 63 5.57 4.30 -12.57
C GLN A 63 4.20 3.91 -11.97
N TYR A 64 4.12 2.69 -11.43
CA TYR A 64 2.93 2.07 -10.84
C TYR A 64 3.09 1.76 -9.35
N LYS A 65 3.98 2.50 -8.69
CA LYS A 65 4.25 2.42 -7.26
C LYS A 65 4.49 3.83 -6.71
N GLU A 66 3.84 4.18 -5.62
CA GLU A 66 4.03 5.46 -4.95
C GLU A 66 3.81 5.25 -3.46
N LYS A 67 4.74 5.70 -2.60
CA LYS A 67 4.71 5.40 -1.17
C LYS A 67 4.60 3.87 -0.93
N ASP A 68 3.55 3.42 -0.23
CA ASP A 68 3.16 2.03 -0.03
C ASP A 68 2.10 1.51 -1.02
N LEU A 69 1.62 2.38 -1.93
CA LEU A 69 0.71 2.02 -3.02
C LEU A 69 1.45 1.31 -4.14
N TYR A 70 0.84 0.27 -4.67
CA TYR A 70 1.33 -0.43 -5.86
C TYR A 70 0.19 -1.08 -6.61
N THR A 71 0.34 -1.11 -7.94
CA THR A 71 -0.62 -1.76 -8.82
C THR A 71 -0.41 -3.27 -8.82
N VAL A 72 -1.53 -4.01 -8.81
CA VAL A 72 -1.58 -5.45 -9.08
C VAL A 72 -2.55 -5.72 -10.22
N VAL A 73 -2.27 -6.74 -11.02
CA VAL A 73 -3.16 -7.17 -12.10
C VAL A 73 -3.38 -8.67 -11.98
N TYR A 74 -4.64 -9.09 -12.04
CA TYR A 74 -5.05 -10.50 -12.05
C TYR A 74 -5.87 -10.82 -13.29
N SER A 75 -5.77 -12.05 -13.80
CA SER A 75 -6.75 -12.56 -14.74
C SER A 75 -8.09 -12.80 -14.02
N ILE A 76 -9.18 -12.90 -14.78
CA ILE A 76 -10.49 -13.32 -14.25
C ILE A 76 -10.55 -14.78 -13.76
N THR A 77 -9.45 -15.53 -13.93
CA THR A 77 -9.27 -16.91 -13.43
C THR A 77 -8.36 -16.98 -12.20
N GLY A 78 -7.82 -15.86 -11.71
CA GLY A 78 -7.02 -15.82 -10.48
C GLY A 78 -5.51 -15.93 -10.67
N GLN A 79 -5.02 -15.93 -11.91
CA GLN A 79 -3.59 -15.82 -12.17
C GLN A 79 -3.12 -14.39 -11.87
N ASN A 80 -2.01 -14.24 -11.15
CA ASN A 80 -1.38 -12.93 -10.96
C ASN A 80 -0.54 -12.57 -12.19
N LEU A 81 -0.94 -11.51 -12.90
CA LEU A 81 -0.29 -11.06 -14.13
C LEU A 81 0.76 -9.98 -13.88
N ALA A 82 0.55 -9.16 -12.84
CA ALA A 82 1.52 -8.14 -12.44
C ALA A 82 1.54 -7.93 -10.93
N HIS A 83 2.75 -7.85 -10.38
CA HIS A 83 2.95 -7.62 -8.95
C HIS A 83 4.37 -7.12 -8.65
N ILE A 84 4.50 -6.30 -7.60
CA ILE A 84 5.80 -5.79 -7.12
C ILE A 84 6.72 -6.92 -6.66
N ASN A 85 6.17 -7.97 -6.04
CA ASN A 85 6.89 -9.22 -5.76
C ASN A 85 6.92 -10.12 -7.02
N PRO A 86 8.07 -10.29 -7.69
CA PRO A 86 8.18 -11.09 -8.91
C PRO A 86 7.85 -12.57 -8.69
N LYS A 87 8.00 -13.09 -7.46
CA LYS A 87 7.67 -14.49 -7.14
C LYS A 87 6.17 -14.79 -7.19
N MET A 88 5.31 -13.77 -7.28
CA MET A 88 3.86 -13.95 -7.42
C MET A 88 3.40 -13.96 -8.88
N VAL A 89 4.17 -13.36 -9.79
CA VAL A 89 3.78 -13.23 -11.20
C VAL A 89 3.72 -14.60 -11.88
N GLY A 90 2.68 -14.83 -12.67
CA GLY A 90 2.41 -16.07 -13.40
C GLY A 90 1.74 -17.17 -12.57
N LYS A 91 1.64 -17.01 -11.25
CA LYS A 91 1.05 -18.03 -10.37
C LYS A 91 -0.46 -17.96 -10.33
N ASP A 92 -1.08 -19.13 -10.23
CA ASP A 92 -2.45 -19.26 -9.77
C ASP A 92 -2.51 -18.94 -8.27
N MET A 93 -3.39 -18.02 -7.89
CA MET A 93 -3.53 -17.52 -6.53
C MET A 93 -4.89 -17.86 -5.92
N MET A 94 -5.68 -18.75 -6.54
CA MET A 94 -7.03 -19.11 -6.08
C MET A 94 -7.04 -19.74 -4.68
N GLU A 95 -6.03 -20.52 -4.35
CA GLU A 95 -5.89 -21.16 -3.03
C GLU A 95 -5.13 -20.31 -2.01
N LEU A 96 -4.70 -19.10 -2.38
CA LEU A 96 -4.05 -18.21 -1.44
C LEU A 96 -5.07 -17.68 -0.42
N THR A 97 -4.72 -17.82 0.86
CA THR A 97 -5.46 -17.22 1.98
C THR A 97 -4.64 -16.12 2.64
N ASP A 98 -5.32 -15.19 3.31
CA ASP A 98 -4.67 -14.38 4.32
C ASP A 98 -4.46 -15.16 5.63
N VAL A 99 -3.93 -14.50 6.66
CA VAL A 99 -3.62 -15.11 7.96
C VAL A 99 -4.86 -15.55 8.74
N ASP A 100 -6.06 -15.08 8.37
CA ASP A 100 -7.32 -15.47 9.00
C ASP A 100 -8.05 -16.57 8.19
N GLY A 101 -7.41 -17.11 7.13
CA GLY A 101 -7.97 -18.16 6.29
C GLY A 101 -8.89 -17.67 5.17
N LYS A 102 -8.95 -16.35 4.92
CA LYS A 102 -9.81 -15.78 3.87
C LYS A 102 -9.21 -15.96 2.49
N HIS A 103 -9.93 -16.60 1.57
CA HIS A 103 -9.57 -16.69 0.14
C HIS A 103 -9.83 -15.36 -0.60
N PHE A 104 -9.02 -14.35 -0.32
CA PHE A 104 -9.23 -13.01 -0.86
C PHE A 104 -9.10 -12.92 -2.39
N ILE A 105 -8.41 -13.84 -3.07
CA ILE A 105 -8.39 -13.85 -4.55
C ILE A 105 -9.71 -14.35 -5.13
N LYS A 106 -10.33 -15.39 -4.54
CA LYS A 106 -11.66 -15.88 -4.96
C LYS A 106 -12.71 -14.78 -4.80
N GLU A 107 -12.76 -14.15 -3.63
CA GLU A 107 -13.67 -13.03 -3.34
C GLU A 107 -13.43 -11.85 -4.31
N ARG A 108 -12.17 -11.54 -4.64
CA ARG A 108 -11.84 -10.44 -5.58
C ARG A 108 -12.49 -10.67 -6.94
N ILE A 109 -12.41 -11.89 -7.44
CA ILE A 109 -12.99 -12.27 -8.73
C ILE A 109 -14.51 -12.19 -8.68
N GLU A 110 -15.13 -12.64 -7.57
CA GLU A 110 -16.57 -12.53 -7.37
C GLU A 110 -17.05 -11.07 -7.36
N LEU A 111 -16.37 -10.20 -6.61
CA LEU A 111 -16.64 -8.76 -6.57
C LEU A 111 -16.49 -8.13 -7.96
N ALA A 112 -15.39 -8.42 -8.66
CA ALA A 112 -15.15 -7.92 -10.01
C ALA A 112 -16.21 -8.40 -11.02
N LYS A 113 -16.70 -9.63 -10.90
CA LYS A 113 -17.79 -10.16 -11.73
C LYS A 113 -19.14 -9.53 -11.40
N LYS A 114 -19.41 -9.23 -10.13
CA LYS A 114 -20.70 -8.74 -9.66
C LYS A 114 -20.91 -7.25 -9.95
N SER A 115 -19.94 -6.40 -9.64
CA SER A 115 -20.11 -4.93 -9.69
C SER A 115 -19.13 -4.23 -10.63
N GLY A 116 -18.15 -4.93 -11.19
CA GLY A 116 -17.10 -4.34 -12.03
C GLY A 116 -16.04 -3.57 -11.23
N ASN A 117 -16.39 -2.93 -10.11
CA ASN A 117 -15.43 -2.36 -9.15
C ASN A 117 -15.89 -2.61 -7.70
N ALA A 118 -14.94 -2.61 -6.77
CA ALA A 118 -15.22 -2.78 -5.35
C ALA A 118 -14.05 -2.35 -4.48
N TRP A 119 -14.32 -2.15 -3.19
CA TRP A 119 -13.30 -2.24 -2.16
C TRP A 119 -13.36 -3.62 -1.51
N GLN A 120 -12.19 -4.17 -1.21
CA GLN A 120 -12.03 -5.47 -0.59
C GLN A 120 -11.06 -5.37 0.60
N ASP A 121 -11.49 -5.84 1.76
CA ASP A 121 -10.64 -5.90 2.96
C ASP A 121 -10.05 -7.29 3.17
N TYR A 122 -8.75 -7.37 3.47
CA TYR A 122 -8.03 -8.59 3.85
C TYR A 122 -6.71 -8.23 4.54
N LYS A 123 -6.04 -9.21 5.15
CA LYS A 123 -4.71 -9.00 5.74
C LYS A 123 -3.59 -9.37 4.77
N PHE A 124 -2.52 -8.57 4.74
CA PHE A 124 -1.37 -8.85 3.87
C PHE A 124 -0.07 -8.29 4.42
N LEU A 125 1.06 -8.85 3.96
CA LEU A 125 2.38 -8.33 4.27
C LEU A 125 2.54 -6.92 3.67
N ASN A 126 2.76 -5.92 4.50
CA ASN A 126 3.14 -4.60 4.07
C ASN A 126 4.60 -4.61 3.62
N PRO A 127 4.91 -4.23 2.36
CA PRO A 127 6.28 -4.27 1.84
C PRO A 127 7.20 -3.22 2.48
N VAL A 128 6.66 -2.21 3.16
CA VAL A 128 7.43 -1.17 3.86
C VAL A 128 7.74 -1.62 5.29
N SER A 129 6.71 -1.80 6.13
CA SER A 129 6.87 -2.17 7.55
C SER A 129 7.34 -3.62 7.78
N LYS A 130 7.14 -4.51 6.79
CA LYS A 130 7.36 -5.96 6.87
C LYS A 130 6.44 -6.68 7.86
N GLN A 131 5.32 -6.07 8.24
CA GLN A 131 4.33 -6.67 9.13
C GLN A 131 3.08 -7.11 8.37
N ILE A 132 2.33 -8.06 8.94
CA ILE A 132 0.99 -8.40 8.42
C ILE A 132 0.02 -7.34 8.95
N GLU A 133 -0.62 -6.63 8.04
CA GLU A 133 -1.50 -5.50 8.35
C GLU A 133 -2.84 -5.65 7.63
N GLN A 134 -3.85 -4.93 8.13
CA GLN A 134 -5.12 -4.80 7.44
C GLN A 134 -4.92 -3.97 6.17
N LYS A 135 -5.51 -4.44 5.06
CA LYS A 135 -5.43 -3.79 3.76
C LYS A 135 -6.81 -3.64 3.15
N SER A 136 -7.13 -2.43 2.68
CA SER A 136 -8.26 -2.18 1.78
C SER A 136 -7.75 -2.07 0.35
N MET A 137 -8.18 -2.97 -0.52
CA MET A 137 -7.84 -2.99 -1.93
C MET A 137 -9.02 -2.47 -2.77
N TYR A 138 -8.80 -1.39 -3.50
CA TYR A 138 -9.71 -0.99 -4.57
C TYR A 138 -9.41 -1.83 -5.80
N ILE A 139 -10.45 -2.39 -6.42
CA ILE A 139 -10.35 -3.16 -7.64
C ILE A 139 -11.29 -2.60 -8.70
N GLU A 140 -10.88 -2.72 -9.95
CA GLU A 140 -11.71 -2.44 -11.11
C GLU A 140 -11.40 -3.45 -12.21
N LYS A 141 -12.45 -4.05 -12.76
CA LYS A 141 -12.40 -4.97 -13.89
C LYS A 141 -12.30 -4.16 -15.17
N TYR A 142 -11.34 -4.52 -16.01
CA TYR A 142 -11.20 -4.02 -17.36
C TYR A 142 -11.03 -5.21 -18.31
N GLU A 143 -11.98 -5.40 -19.22
CA GLU A 143 -12.04 -6.55 -20.13
C GLU A 143 -11.90 -7.90 -19.40
N ASN A 144 -10.78 -8.60 -19.59
CA ASN A 144 -10.46 -9.91 -19.03
C ASN A 144 -9.48 -9.86 -17.84
N VAL A 145 -9.19 -8.67 -17.31
CA VAL A 145 -8.30 -8.48 -16.16
C VAL A 145 -8.97 -7.70 -15.03
N ILE A 146 -8.42 -7.85 -13.83
CA ILE A 146 -8.79 -7.10 -12.63
C ILE A 146 -7.55 -6.30 -12.22
N VAL A 147 -7.67 -4.98 -12.22
CA VAL A 147 -6.63 -4.06 -11.77
C VAL A 147 -6.92 -3.66 -10.33
N GLY A 148 -5.91 -3.64 -9.48
CA GLY A 148 -6.08 -3.24 -8.08
C GLY A 148 -4.94 -2.40 -7.54
N CYS A 149 -5.26 -1.55 -6.57
CA CYS A 149 -4.32 -0.84 -5.71
C CYS A 149 -4.98 -0.66 -4.34
N GLY A 150 -4.20 -0.72 -3.26
CA GLY A 150 -4.78 -0.73 -1.91
C GLY A 150 -3.90 -0.05 -0.88
N ILE A 151 -4.56 0.37 0.20
CA ILE A 151 -4.00 1.07 1.35
C ILE A 151 -3.89 0.14 2.54
N TYR A 152 -2.82 0.29 3.32
CA TYR A 152 -2.70 -0.35 4.63
C TYR A 152 -3.36 0.53 5.70
N LYS A 153 -3.80 -0.08 6.80
CA LYS A 153 -4.53 0.56 7.90
C LYS A 153 -3.80 0.42 9.21
#